data_AF-A0A955YR81-F1
#
_entry.id   AF-A0A955YR81-F1
#
_cell.length_a   1.000
_cell.length_b   1.000
_cell.length_c   1.000
_cell.angle_alpha   90.00
_cell.angle_beta   90.00
_cell.angle_gamma   90.00
#
_symmetry.space_group_name_H-M   'P 1'
#
loop_
_entity.id
_entity.type
_entity.pdbx_description
1 polymer ?
#
loop_
_entity_poly.entity_id
_entity_poly.type
_entity_poly.pdbx_seq_one_letter_code
_entity_poly.pdbx_strand_id
1 'polypeptide(L)'
;MRSSLIGFAVALVLAGVLTPVVRRIAIHYGAVDSPGERRVNVRKIPRLGGLAVFVAFFLPLGTLFALDSQVASVLFSNPLRAVGLLAGAAIVTTLGAWDDLRGVRAWHKLGIQTVAAIVAFACDFRIDAIALPGLGNLQMGIFALPVTVLWIVAIINALNLIDGLDGLAGGVAFFVCVTNFVVASLHGSSLVMLTAACLAGALLGFLWYNFNPASIFMGDSGSMFLGFILATMSMLGASVKSSTTVAMLVPLVALGLPIMDTLLAMVRRWLERRPIFSPDKGHIH
;
A
#
# COMPACT_ATOMS: atom_id res chain seq x y z
N MET A 1 -2.98 14.34 17.43
CA MET A 1 -3.06 15.28 16.28
C MET A 1 -1.73 15.97 15.99
N ARG A 2 -1.09 16.66 16.96
CA ARG A 2 0.22 17.33 16.76
C ARG A 2 1.29 16.38 16.19
N SER A 3 1.51 15.22 16.82
CA SER A 3 2.52 14.25 16.36
C SER A 3 2.23 13.70 14.96
N SER A 4 0.95 13.56 14.59
CA SER A 4 0.55 13.15 13.24
C SER A 4 0.88 14.21 12.19
N LEU A 5 0.67 15.50 12.48
CA LEU A 5 1.04 16.60 11.58
C LEU A 5 2.56 16.73 11.42
N ILE A 6 3.31 16.54 12.51
CA ILE A 6 4.78 16.48 12.46
C ILE A 6 5.21 15.29 11.59
N GLY A 7 4.64 14.10 11.82
CA GLY A 7 4.90 12.90 11.03
C GLY A 7 4.63 13.12 9.53
N PHE A 8 3.51 13.76 9.18
CA PHE A 8 3.20 14.15 7.81
C PHE A 8 4.26 15.07 7.20
N ALA A 9 4.62 16.15 7.90
CA ALA A 9 5.57 17.13 7.38
C ALA A 9 6.97 16.53 7.19
N VAL A 10 7.44 15.73 8.17
CA VAL A 10 8.73 15.04 8.09
C VAL A 10 8.72 14.01 6.96
N ALA A 11 7.66 13.20 6.83
CA ALA A 11 7.52 12.23 5.75
C ALA A 11 7.53 12.90 4.37
N LEU A 12 6.84 14.04 4.23
CA LEU A 12 6.80 14.82 2.99
C LEU A 12 8.18 15.32 2.59
N VAL A 13 8.89 15.95 3.51
CA VAL A 13 10.24 16.45 3.25
C VAL A 13 11.20 15.30 2.94
N LEU A 14 11.14 14.21 3.71
CA LEU A 14 11.97 13.03 3.47
C LEU A 14 11.71 12.41 2.11
N ALA A 15 10.45 12.19 1.71
CA ALA A 15 10.14 11.69 0.38
C ALA A 15 10.61 12.66 -0.70
N GLY A 16 10.43 13.97 -0.49
CA GLY A 16 10.90 15.02 -1.39
C GLY A 16 12.42 14.97 -1.65
N VAL A 17 13.20 14.65 -0.62
CA VAL A 17 14.68 14.57 -0.67
C VAL A 17 15.16 13.18 -1.13
N LEU A 18 14.53 12.10 -0.68
CA LEU A 18 14.96 10.73 -0.98
C LEU A 18 14.60 10.32 -2.41
N THR A 19 13.47 10.80 -2.95
CA THR A 19 13.04 10.44 -4.32
C THR A 19 14.09 10.73 -5.40
N PRO A 20 14.73 11.92 -5.47
CA PRO A 20 15.79 12.15 -6.44
C PRO A 20 17.06 11.31 -6.19
N VAL A 21 17.34 10.93 -4.94
CA VAL A 21 18.46 10.02 -4.60
C VAL A 21 18.17 8.62 -5.11
N VAL A 22 16.99 8.07 -4.78
CA VAL A 22 16.53 6.76 -5.25
C VAL A 22 16.46 6.73 -6.79
N ARG A 23 16.04 7.83 -7.43
CA ARG A 23 16.06 7.95 -8.89
C ARG A 23 17.47 7.76 -9.47
N ARG A 24 18.50 8.36 -8.87
CA ARG A 24 19.90 8.17 -9.33
C ARG A 24 20.37 6.73 -9.12
N ILE A 25 20.02 6.13 -7.98
CA ILE A 25 20.32 4.72 -7.67
C ILE A 25 19.66 3.79 -8.69
N ALA A 26 18.38 4.00 -8.99
CA ALA A 26 17.65 3.21 -9.96
C ALA A 26 18.28 3.28 -11.37
N ILE A 27 18.72 4.47 -11.80
CA ILE A 27 19.46 4.63 -13.06
C ILE A 27 20.78 3.86 -13.03
N HIS A 28 21.52 3.94 -11.92
CA HIS A 28 22.82 3.27 -11.77
C HIS A 28 22.71 1.75 -11.83
N TYR A 29 21.69 1.17 -11.19
CA TYR A 29 21.43 -0.27 -11.20
C TYR A 29 20.64 -0.77 -12.42
N GLY A 30 20.31 0.12 -13.35
CA GLY A 30 19.55 -0.23 -14.56
C GLY A 30 18.09 -0.60 -14.30
N ALA A 31 17.53 -0.21 -13.15
CA ALA A 31 16.11 -0.33 -12.82
C ALA A 31 15.30 0.71 -13.60
N VAL A 32 15.31 0.61 -14.92
CA VAL A 32 14.68 1.57 -15.83
C VAL A 32 13.64 0.87 -16.68
N ASP A 33 12.44 1.45 -16.71
CA ASP A 33 11.44 1.09 -17.69
C ASP A 33 11.92 1.53 -19.07
N SER A 34 12.28 0.58 -19.92
CA SER A 34 12.63 0.90 -21.29
C SER A 34 11.36 0.89 -22.15
N PRO A 35 11.11 1.94 -22.95
CA PRO A 35 9.95 1.96 -23.82
C PRO A 35 10.04 0.82 -24.85
N GLY A 36 9.21 -0.20 -24.67
CA GLY A 36 8.92 -1.19 -25.71
C GLY A 36 7.82 -0.69 -26.64
N GLU A 37 7.51 -1.43 -27.69
CA GLU A 37 6.48 -1.14 -28.73
C GLU A 37 5.04 -0.90 -28.22
N ARG A 38 4.81 -0.89 -26.89
CA ARG A 38 3.49 -0.92 -26.24
C ARG A 38 3.25 0.17 -25.18
N ARG A 39 4.10 1.20 -25.01
CA ARG A 39 3.88 2.30 -24.05
C ARG A 39 4.04 3.68 -24.70
N VAL A 40 3.23 4.63 -24.24
CA VAL A 40 3.17 6.05 -24.72
C VAL A 40 4.43 6.84 -24.34
N ASN A 41 5.20 6.36 -23.36
CA ASN A 41 6.37 7.07 -22.84
C ASN A 41 7.57 6.97 -23.79
N VAL A 42 8.11 8.13 -24.19
CA VAL A 42 9.21 8.25 -25.16
C VAL A 42 10.60 8.09 -24.48
N ARG A 43 10.67 8.13 -23.15
CA ARG A 43 11.92 8.17 -22.37
C ARG A 43 12.02 7.02 -21.38
N LYS A 44 13.25 6.55 -21.10
CA LYS A 44 13.52 5.58 -20.03
C LYS A 44 13.20 6.23 -18.68
N ILE A 45 12.20 5.72 -17.97
CA ILE A 45 11.80 6.25 -16.66
C ILE A 45 12.26 5.24 -15.58
N PRO A 46 13.04 5.67 -14.57
CA PRO A 46 13.46 4.79 -13.48
C PRO A 46 12.27 4.25 -12.70
N ARG A 47 12.35 3.00 -12.27
CA ARG A 47 11.44 2.34 -11.32
C ARG A 47 12.17 2.17 -9.98
N LEU A 48 11.50 1.80 -8.89
CA LEU A 48 11.98 1.79 -7.48
C LEU A 48 11.59 3.01 -6.62
N GLY A 49 10.71 3.89 -7.10
CA GLY A 49 10.21 5.03 -6.31
C GLY A 49 9.63 4.63 -4.95
N GLY A 50 9.06 3.43 -4.87
CA GLY A 50 8.58 2.83 -3.63
C GLY A 50 9.58 2.78 -2.49
N LEU A 51 10.89 2.65 -2.77
CA LEU A 51 11.92 2.65 -1.73
C LEU A 51 12.01 3.99 -1.00
N ALA A 52 11.83 5.11 -1.72
CA ALA A 52 11.80 6.43 -1.10
C ALA A 52 10.57 6.57 -0.19
N VAL A 53 9.41 6.08 -0.65
CA VAL A 53 8.16 6.11 0.13
C VAL A 53 8.25 5.22 1.37
N PHE A 54 8.83 4.02 1.26
CA PHE A 54 9.04 3.10 2.38
C PHE A 54 9.86 3.75 3.50
N VAL A 55 11.01 4.34 3.15
CA VAL A 55 11.89 4.99 4.13
C VAL A 55 11.21 6.24 4.70
N ALA A 56 10.58 7.06 3.86
CA ALA A 56 9.88 8.27 4.29
C ALA A 56 8.65 7.98 5.17
N PHE A 57 8.05 6.79 5.07
CA PHE A 57 6.97 6.35 5.94
C PHE A 57 7.49 5.88 7.31
N PHE A 58 8.51 5.00 7.36
CA PHE A 58 8.97 4.42 8.62
C PHE A 58 9.90 5.33 9.44
N LEU A 59 10.70 6.19 8.81
CA LEU A 59 11.67 7.01 9.52
C LEU A 59 11.02 8.04 10.48
N PRO A 60 9.95 8.77 10.09
CA PRO A 60 9.19 9.61 11.02
C PRO A 60 8.55 8.81 12.16
N LEU A 61 8.04 7.61 11.88
CA LEU A 61 7.46 6.74 12.91
C LEU A 61 8.51 6.32 13.95
N GLY A 62 9.71 5.93 13.50
CA GLY A 62 10.82 5.55 14.39
C GLY A 62 11.40 6.73 15.18
N THR A 63 11.48 7.91 14.57
CA THR A 63 11.98 9.12 15.26
C THR A 63 10.97 9.68 16.26
N LEU A 64 9.69 9.74 15.92
CA LEU A 64 8.63 10.12 16.85
C LEU A 64 8.50 9.10 18.00
N PHE A 65 8.68 7.81 17.71
CA PHE A 65 8.78 6.78 18.74
C PHE A 65 9.91 7.06 19.74
N ALA A 66 11.08 7.53 19.29
CA ALA A 66 12.21 7.82 20.17
C ALA A 66 12.06 9.13 20.97
N LEU A 67 11.30 10.10 20.45
CA LEU A 67 11.26 11.48 20.96
C LEU A 67 9.95 11.87 21.67
N ASP A 68 8.84 11.17 21.39
CA ASP A 68 7.52 11.50 21.92
C ASP A 68 6.99 10.33 22.75
N SER A 69 6.94 10.51 24.07
CA SER A 69 6.50 9.47 25.03
C SER A 69 5.05 9.03 24.81
N GLN A 70 4.19 9.90 24.25
CA GLN A 70 2.81 9.53 23.91
C GLN A 70 2.78 8.64 22.68
N VAL A 71 3.56 8.97 21.64
CA VAL A 71 3.68 8.11 20.44
C VAL A 71 4.34 6.78 20.79
N ALA A 72 5.37 6.80 21.62
CA ALA A 72 6.00 5.59 22.14
C ALA A 72 4.98 4.71 22.87
N SER A 73 4.14 5.28 23.74
CA SER A 73 3.11 4.52 24.45
C SER A 73 2.05 3.89 23.52
N VAL A 74 1.69 4.58 22.44
CA VAL A 74 0.73 4.10 21.44
C VAL A 74 1.34 3.01 20.56
N LEU A 75 2.63 3.10 20.21
CA LEU A 75 3.33 2.08 19.43
C LEU A 75 3.72 0.85 20.27
N PHE A 76 4.12 1.05 21.54
CA PHE A 76 4.42 -0.03 22.50
C PHE A 76 3.19 -0.70 23.08
N SER A 77 1.98 -0.18 22.86
CA SER A 77 0.78 -0.87 23.32
C SER A 77 0.69 -2.28 22.73
N ASN A 78 1.26 -2.51 21.53
CA ASN A 78 1.40 -3.81 20.90
C ASN A 78 2.69 -3.89 20.07
N PRO A 79 3.85 -4.25 20.66
CA PRO A 79 5.13 -4.29 19.95
C PRO A 79 5.12 -5.29 18.79
N LEU A 80 4.35 -6.37 18.92
CA LEU A 80 4.15 -7.36 17.85
C LEU A 80 3.55 -6.71 16.59
N ARG A 81 2.57 -5.80 16.71
CA ARG A 81 1.97 -5.11 15.56
C ARG A 81 3.00 -4.20 14.86
N ALA A 82 3.86 -3.52 15.62
CA ALA A 82 4.92 -2.70 15.02
C ALA A 82 5.92 -3.58 14.23
N VAL A 83 6.32 -4.72 14.80
CA VAL A 83 7.19 -5.70 14.14
C VAL A 83 6.52 -6.27 12.89
N GLY A 84 5.25 -6.67 12.98
CA GLY A 84 4.49 -7.22 11.85
C GLY A 84 4.32 -6.23 10.71
N LEU A 85 4.07 -4.95 11.02
CA LEU A 85 3.95 -3.89 10.02
C LEU A 85 5.29 -3.69 9.30
N LEU A 86 6.39 -3.56 10.04
CA LEU A 86 7.72 -3.35 9.46
C LEU A 86 8.19 -4.58 8.69
N ALA A 87 8.09 -5.77 9.27
CA ALA A 87 8.54 -7.02 8.65
C ALA A 87 7.73 -7.35 7.40
N GLY A 88 6.40 -7.27 7.46
CA GLY A 88 5.55 -7.53 6.29
C GLY A 88 5.77 -6.48 5.19
N ALA A 89 5.87 -5.20 5.55
CA ALA A 89 6.21 -4.14 4.59
C ALA A 89 7.58 -4.36 3.95
N ALA A 90 8.59 -4.75 4.74
CA ALA A 90 9.93 -5.04 4.23
C ALA A 90 9.92 -6.24 3.27
N ILE A 91 9.19 -7.31 3.58
CA ILE A 91 9.03 -8.48 2.71
C ILE A 91 8.43 -8.08 1.35
N VAL A 92 7.31 -7.34 1.33
CA VAL A 92 6.67 -6.98 0.06
C VAL A 92 7.46 -5.91 -0.71
N THR A 93 8.12 -4.99 -0.02
CA THR A 93 8.95 -3.95 -0.66
C THR A 93 10.19 -4.56 -1.29
N THR A 94 10.84 -5.52 -0.61
CA THR A 94 12.02 -6.24 -1.15
C THR A 94 11.64 -7.15 -2.30
N LEU A 95 10.49 -7.84 -2.22
CA LEU A 95 9.91 -8.57 -3.35
C LEU A 95 9.68 -7.64 -4.54
N GLY A 96 9.02 -6.51 -4.33
CA GLY A 96 8.71 -5.59 -5.40
C GLY A 96 9.96 -4.95 -6.00
N ALA A 97 10.98 -4.64 -5.18
CA ALA A 97 12.27 -4.15 -5.68
C ALA A 97 13.02 -5.21 -6.48
N TRP A 98 12.93 -6.48 -6.07
CA TRP A 98 13.48 -7.60 -6.84
C TRP A 98 12.76 -7.75 -8.19
N ASP A 99 11.43 -7.61 -8.20
CA ASP A 99 10.66 -7.62 -9.45
C ASP A 99 11.00 -6.45 -10.37
N ASP A 100 11.08 -5.23 -9.83
CA ASP A 100 11.47 -4.03 -10.58
C ASP A 100 12.86 -4.18 -11.25
N LEU A 101 13.78 -4.96 -10.64
CA LEU A 101 15.14 -5.16 -11.13
C LEU A 101 15.29 -6.35 -12.10
N ARG A 102 14.65 -7.48 -11.82
CA ARG A 102 14.92 -8.76 -12.52
C ARG A 102 13.68 -9.42 -13.12
N GLY A 103 12.50 -8.95 -12.74
CA GLY A 103 11.24 -9.67 -13.00
C GLY A 103 11.13 -10.94 -12.15
N VAL A 104 9.94 -11.17 -11.61
CA VAL A 104 9.57 -12.29 -10.76
C VAL A 104 8.29 -12.90 -11.32
N ARG A 105 8.25 -14.23 -11.43
CA ARG A 105 7.05 -14.94 -11.92
C ARG A 105 5.88 -14.72 -10.95
N ALA A 106 4.68 -14.56 -11.49
CA ALA A 106 3.46 -14.27 -10.71
C ALA A 106 3.23 -15.21 -9.51
N TRP A 107 3.47 -16.52 -9.68
CA TRP A 107 3.33 -17.50 -8.59
C TRP A 107 4.29 -17.26 -7.41
N HIS A 108 5.53 -16.82 -7.67
CA HIS A 108 6.47 -16.48 -6.60
C HIS A 108 6.06 -15.18 -5.90
N LYS A 109 5.52 -14.19 -6.64
CA LYS A 109 4.96 -12.98 -6.05
C LYS A 109 3.84 -13.32 -5.08
N LEU A 110 2.86 -14.11 -5.52
CA LEU A 110 1.73 -14.54 -4.68
C LEU A 110 2.19 -15.32 -3.45
N GLY A 111 3.16 -16.23 -3.60
CA GLY A 111 3.72 -16.97 -2.48
C GLY A 111 4.35 -16.06 -1.41
N ILE A 112 5.18 -15.10 -1.82
CA ILE A 112 5.87 -14.19 -0.89
C ILE A 112 4.89 -13.17 -0.27
N GLN A 113 3.92 -12.67 -1.03
CA GLN A 113 2.82 -11.85 -0.49
C GLN A 113 2.00 -12.60 0.56
N THR A 114 1.74 -13.89 0.32
CA THR A 114 1.05 -14.77 1.28
C THR A 114 1.88 -14.91 2.57
N VAL A 115 3.20 -15.07 2.46
CA VAL A 115 4.09 -15.10 3.64
C VAL A 115 4.01 -13.77 4.42
N ALA A 116 4.08 -12.62 3.74
CA ALA A 116 3.93 -11.32 4.39
C ALA A 116 2.57 -11.17 5.11
N ALA A 117 1.49 -11.67 4.51
CA ALA A 117 0.16 -11.67 5.10
C ALA A 117 0.05 -12.58 6.33
N ILE A 118 0.68 -13.76 6.30
CA ILE A 118 0.75 -14.67 7.46
C ILE A 118 1.56 -14.03 8.60
N VAL A 119 2.67 -13.37 8.29
CA VAL A 119 3.46 -12.61 9.29
C VAL A 119 2.61 -11.52 9.93
N ALA A 120 1.85 -10.76 9.13
CA ALA A 120 0.92 -9.75 9.65
C ALA A 120 -0.15 -10.38 10.56
N PHE A 121 -0.77 -11.50 10.15
CA PHE A 121 -1.74 -12.22 10.96
C PHE A 121 -1.16 -12.71 12.29
N ALA A 122 0.05 -13.27 12.27
CA ALA A 122 0.76 -13.71 13.47
C ALA A 122 1.06 -12.54 14.42
N CYS A 123 1.25 -11.33 13.86
CA CYS A 123 1.49 -10.08 14.55
C CYS A 123 0.22 -9.28 14.86
N ASP A 124 -0.94 -9.94 14.94
CA ASP A 124 -2.22 -9.36 15.38
C ASP A 124 -2.91 -8.38 14.40
N PHE A 125 -2.53 -8.43 13.11
CA PHE A 125 -3.34 -7.88 12.03
C PHE A 125 -4.33 -8.94 11.56
N ARG A 126 -5.48 -9.02 12.21
CA ARG A 126 -6.47 -10.07 11.99
C ARG A 126 -7.85 -9.50 11.68
N ILE A 127 -8.57 -10.18 10.80
CA ILE A 127 -10.00 -9.99 10.61
C ILE A 127 -10.72 -11.07 11.41
N ASP A 128 -10.92 -10.81 12.71
CA ASP A 128 -11.59 -11.77 13.62
C ASP A 128 -13.11 -11.72 13.51
N ALA A 129 -13.67 -10.57 13.13
CA ALA A 129 -15.10 -10.40 12.91
C ALA A 129 -15.39 -9.35 11.84
N ILE A 130 -16.48 -9.54 11.11
CA ILE A 130 -17.02 -8.57 10.13
C ILE A 130 -18.37 -8.07 10.64
N ALA A 131 -18.50 -6.76 10.79
CA ALA A 131 -19.76 -6.13 11.15
C ALA A 131 -20.68 -6.04 9.92
N LEU A 132 -21.77 -6.81 9.96
CA LEU A 132 -22.80 -6.82 8.92
C LEU A 132 -23.93 -5.86 9.30
N PRO A 133 -24.28 -4.87 8.46
CA PRO A 133 -25.40 -3.98 8.71
C PRO A 133 -26.70 -4.77 8.97
N GLY A 134 -27.32 -4.56 10.13
CA GLY A 134 -28.57 -5.21 10.52
C GLY A 134 -28.46 -6.67 11.00
N LEU A 135 -27.33 -7.34 10.80
CA LEU A 135 -27.13 -8.77 11.16
C LEU A 135 -26.13 -8.97 12.31
N GLY A 136 -25.45 -7.92 12.76
CA GLY A 136 -24.47 -7.98 13.86
C GLY A 136 -23.07 -8.39 13.40
N ASN A 137 -22.24 -8.82 14.35
CA ASN A 137 -20.84 -9.17 14.07
C ASN A 137 -20.71 -10.66 13.75
N LEU A 138 -20.35 -10.97 12.50
CA LEU A 138 -20.01 -12.33 12.09
C LEU A 138 -18.58 -12.66 12.53
N GLN A 139 -18.44 -13.57 13.49
CA GLN A 139 -17.12 -14.05 13.93
C GLN A 139 -16.53 -15.02 12.91
N MET A 140 -15.26 -14.81 12.55
CA MET A 140 -14.59 -15.60 11.51
C MET A 140 -14.04 -16.93 12.05
N GLY A 141 -13.63 -16.99 13.32
CA GLY A 141 -13.06 -18.21 13.92
C GLY A 141 -11.89 -18.77 13.09
N ILE A 142 -11.99 -20.03 12.65
CA ILE A 142 -10.97 -20.67 11.80
C ILE A 142 -10.78 -19.96 10.45
N PHE A 143 -11.79 -19.24 9.97
CA PHE A 143 -11.72 -18.48 8.72
C PHE A 143 -10.99 -17.14 8.87
N ALA A 144 -10.61 -16.72 10.09
CA ALA A 144 -9.91 -15.45 10.29
C ALA A 144 -8.58 -15.41 9.52
N LEU A 145 -7.81 -16.50 9.54
CA LEU A 145 -6.55 -16.60 8.80
C LEU A 145 -6.75 -16.49 7.27
N PRO A 146 -7.54 -17.37 6.60
CA PRO A 146 -7.70 -17.29 5.16
C PRO A 146 -8.33 -15.96 4.70
N VAL A 147 -9.27 -15.40 5.47
CA VAL A 147 -9.88 -14.10 5.14
C VAL A 147 -8.87 -12.96 5.26
N THR A 148 -8.04 -12.94 6.31
CA THR A 148 -6.98 -11.94 6.48
C THR A 148 -5.94 -12.03 5.37
N VAL A 149 -5.49 -13.25 5.06
CA VAL A 149 -4.51 -13.49 3.99
C VAL A 149 -5.07 -13.04 2.65
N LEU A 150 -6.30 -13.47 2.31
CA LEU A 150 -6.95 -13.09 1.08
C LEU A 150 -7.11 -11.57 0.98
N TRP A 151 -7.51 -10.90 2.06
CA TRP A 151 -7.66 -9.44 2.10
C TRP A 151 -6.34 -8.72 1.80
N ILE A 152 -5.26 -9.07 2.51
CA ILE A 152 -3.96 -8.43 2.32
C ILE A 152 -3.44 -8.67 0.90
N VAL A 153 -3.47 -9.91 0.42
CA VAL A 153 -3.00 -10.26 -0.92
C VAL A 153 -3.85 -9.58 -1.99
N ALA A 154 -5.17 -9.51 -1.83
CA ALA A 154 -6.07 -8.85 -2.77
C ALA A 154 -5.77 -7.35 -2.88
N ILE A 155 -5.62 -6.65 -1.77
CA ILE A 155 -5.33 -5.21 -1.77
C ILE A 155 -3.93 -4.94 -2.34
N ILE A 156 -2.92 -5.76 -2.03
CA ILE A 156 -1.59 -5.69 -2.66
C ILE A 156 -1.68 -5.75 -4.19
N ASN A 157 -2.38 -6.76 -4.71
CA ASN A 157 -2.48 -6.93 -6.16
C ASN A 157 -3.36 -5.86 -6.81
N ALA A 158 -4.40 -5.38 -6.12
CA ALA A 158 -5.24 -4.28 -6.61
C ALA A 158 -4.44 -2.97 -6.77
N LEU A 159 -3.59 -2.62 -5.79
CA LEU A 159 -2.72 -1.45 -5.89
C LEU A 159 -1.66 -1.61 -6.98
N ASN A 160 -1.07 -2.80 -7.10
CA ASN A 160 -0.09 -3.10 -8.16
C ASN A 160 -0.69 -2.95 -9.56
N LEU A 161 -1.97 -3.31 -9.72
CA LEU A 161 -2.65 -3.30 -11.01
C LEU A 161 -3.01 -1.89 -11.50
N ILE A 162 -3.17 -0.92 -10.60
CA ILE A 162 -3.41 0.48 -10.95
C ILE A 162 -2.15 1.33 -11.09
N ASP A 163 -0.99 0.81 -10.71
CA ASP A 163 0.30 1.51 -10.86
C ASP A 163 0.80 1.55 -12.32
N GLY A 164 -0.12 1.39 -13.29
CA GLY A 164 0.15 1.47 -14.73
C GLY A 164 0.23 2.89 -15.27
N LEU A 165 -0.21 3.89 -14.51
CA LEU A 165 -0.24 5.31 -14.90
C LEU A 165 0.51 6.20 -13.92
N ASP A 166 1.09 7.28 -14.46
CA ASP A 166 1.72 8.37 -13.72
C ASP A 166 0.79 8.94 -12.64
N GLY A 167 1.18 8.80 -11.38
CA GLY A 167 0.49 9.40 -10.24
C GLY A 167 -0.81 8.72 -9.79
N LEU A 168 -1.33 7.70 -10.50
CA LEU A 168 -2.63 7.12 -10.18
C LEU A 168 -2.61 6.33 -8.85
N ALA A 169 -1.75 5.32 -8.72
CA ALA A 169 -1.68 4.50 -7.52
C ALA A 169 -1.33 5.34 -6.27
N GLY A 170 -0.35 6.24 -6.41
CA GLY A 170 0.03 7.17 -5.35
C GLY A 170 -1.08 8.14 -4.96
N GLY A 171 -1.81 8.68 -5.94
CA GLY A 171 -2.93 9.60 -5.71
C GLY A 171 -4.12 8.92 -5.03
N VAL A 172 -4.51 7.74 -5.49
CA VAL A 172 -5.58 6.94 -4.85
C VAL A 172 -5.20 6.61 -3.42
N ALA A 173 -3.98 6.11 -3.18
CA ALA A 173 -3.50 5.80 -1.84
C ALA A 173 -3.44 7.04 -0.94
N PHE A 174 -3.09 8.21 -1.48
CA PHE A 174 -3.07 9.47 -0.74
C PHE A 174 -4.47 9.83 -0.23
N PHE A 175 -5.50 9.77 -1.09
CA PHE A 175 -6.88 10.05 -0.67
C PHE A 175 -7.43 9.00 0.30
N VAL A 176 -7.05 7.73 0.17
CA VAL A 176 -7.36 6.70 1.17
C VAL A 176 -6.74 7.06 2.53
N CYS A 177 -5.48 7.52 2.55
CA CYS A 177 -4.84 7.96 3.79
C CYS A 177 -5.52 9.18 4.41
N VAL A 178 -5.87 10.20 3.61
CA VAL A 178 -6.59 11.38 4.09
C VAL A 178 -7.94 10.98 4.70
N THR A 179 -8.68 10.10 4.04
CA THR A 179 -9.97 9.62 4.54
C THR A 179 -9.80 8.84 5.85
N ASN A 180 -8.84 7.92 5.92
CA ASN A 180 -8.53 7.18 7.14
C ASN A 180 -8.08 8.10 8.28
N PHE A 181 -7.31 9.14 7.98
CA PHE A 181 -6.92 10.15 8.97
C PHE A 181 -8.14 10.87 9.56
N VAL A 182 -9.07 11.33 8.70
CA VAL A 182 -10.30 12.01 9.14
C VAL A 182 -11.16 11.07 9.98
N VAL A 183 -11.45 9.86 9.50
CA VAL A 183 -12.23 8.86 10.25
C VAL A 183 -11.57 8.54 11.60
N ALA A 184 -10.26 8.32 11.61
CA ALA A 184 -9.53 8.04 12.84
C ALA A 184 -9.52 9.22 13.81
N SER A 185 -9.54 10.46 13.32
CA SER A 185 -9.64 11.66 14.15
C SER A 185 -11.00 11.79 14.85
N LEU A 186 -12.08 11.35 14.19
CA LEU A 186 -13.43 11.33 14.76
C LEU A 186 -13.60 10.22 15.80
N HIS A 187 -12.93 9.08 15.62
CA HIS A 187 -13.04 7.91 16.50
C HIS A 187 -11.90 7.79 17.54
N GLY A 188 -10.96 8.74 17.58
CA GLY A 188 -9.87 8.78 18.55
C GLY A 188 -8.76 7.74 18.34
N SER A 189 -8.64 7.14 17.14
CA SER A 189 -7.61 6.15 16.85
C SER A 189 -6.27 6.81 16.51
N SER A 190 -5.49 7.14 17.56
CA SER A 190 -4.22 7.86 17.44
C SER A 190 -3.19 7.14 16.56
N LEU A 191 -3.17 5.79 16.59
CA LEU A 191 -2.26 4.99 15.77
C LEU A 191 -2.59 5.11 14.28
N VAL A 192 -3.87 4.99 13.91
CA VAL A 192 -4.30 5.13 12.51
C VAL A 192 -4.11 6.56 12.02
N MET A 193 -4.39 7.57 12.86
CA MET A 193 -4.10 8.97 12.53
C MET A 193 -2.60 9.17 12.22
N LEU A 194 -1.72 8.62 13.05
CA LEU A 194 -0.28 8.79 12.88
C LEU A 194 0.23 8.09 11.61
N THR A 195 -0.14 6.83 11.39
CA THR A 195 0.31 6.07 10.22
C THR A 195 -0.28 6.62 8.92
N ALA A 196 -1.57 6.99 8.90
CA ALA A 196 -2.20 7.63 7.75
C ALA A 196 -1.55 8.96 7.40
N ALA A 197 -1.24 9.80 8.41
CA ALA A 197 -0.56 11.08 8.18
C ALA A 197 0.87 10.90 7.65
N CYS A 198 1.65 9.96 8.19
CA CYS A 198 3.00 9.68 7.68
C CYS A 198 2.96 9.16 6.23
N LEU A 199 2.03 8.26 5.91
CA LEU A 199 1.93 7.73 4.55
C LEU A 199 1.43 8.80 3.56
N ALA A 200 0.44 9.61 3.94
CA ALA A 200 -0.03 10.74 3.13
C ALA A 200 1.09 11.74 2.84
N GLY A 201 1.92 12.07 3.84
CA GLY A 201 3.08 12.95 3.67
C GLY A 201 4.10 12.36 2.71
N ALA A 202 4.49 11.10 2.92
CA ALA A 202 5.43 10.39 2.04
C ALA A 202 4.92 10.31 0.59
N LEU A 203 3.63 10.03 0.40
CA LEU A 203 3.00 9.99 -0.92
C LEU A 203 2.98 11.35 -1.58
N LEU A 204 2.62 12.43 -0.86
CA LEU A 204 2.58 13.77 -1.44
C LEU A 204 3.97 14.25 -1.87
N GLY A 205 5.01 13.97 -1.07
CA GLY A 205 6.40 14.28 -1.43
C GLY A 205 6.90 13.47 -2.62
N PHE A 206 6.48 12.21 -2.76
CA PHE A 206 6.80 11.36 -3.90
C PHE A 206 6.03 11.77 -5.17
N LEU A 207 4.74 12.11 -5.04
CA LEU A 207 3.86 12.48 -6.14
C LEU A 207 4.38 13.68 -6.93
N TRP A 208 5.10 14.61 -6.28
CA TRP A 208 5.78 15.71 -6.99
C TRP A 208 6.66 15.23 -8.15
N TYR A 209 7.27 14.04 -8.03
CA TYR A 209 8.15 13.46 -9.04
C TYR A 209 7.46 12.41 -9.93
N ASN A 210 6.29 11.91 -9.51
CA ASN A 210 5.57 10.82 -10.16
C ASN A 210 4.33 11.30 -10.93
N PHE A 211 3.87 12.53 -10.72
CA PHE A 211 2.77 13.13 -11.47
C PHE A 211 3.17 13.35 -12.94
N ASN A 212 2.20 13.24 -13.85
CA ASN A 212 2.44 13.32 -15.29
C ASN A 212 3.01 14.71 -15.69
N PRO A 213 4.15 14.78 -16.40
CA PRO A 213 4.99 13.66 -16.86
C PRO A 213 5.96 13.14 -15.78
N ALA A 214 5.89 11.83 -15.47
CA ALA A 214 6.66 11.24 -14.38
C ALA A 214 8.17 11.23 -14.63
N SER A 215 8.94 11.59 -13.59
CA SER A 215 10.40 11.53 -13.58
C SER A 215 10.96 10.22 -12.97
N ILE A 216 10.12 9.51 -12.21
CA ILE A 216 10.35 8.20 -11.59
C ILE A 216 9.01 7.51 -11.35
N PHE A 217 8.95 6.21 -11.59
CA PHE A 217 7.80 5.37 -11.28
C PHE A 217 7.87 4.77 -9.89
N MET A 218 6.69 4.57 -9.31
CA MET A 218 6.54 3.90 -8.02
C MET A 218 7.09 2.47 -8.09
N GLY A 219 6.66 1.71 -9.11
CA GLY A 219 7.14 0.37 -9.36
C GLY A 219 6.48 -0.66 -8.44
N ASP A 220 6.81 -1.92 -8.66
CA ASP A 220 6.30 -3.04 -7.85
C ASP A 220 6.70 -2.91 -6.39
N SER A 221 7.89 -2.37 -6.12
CA SER A 221 8.35 -2.03 -4.76
C SER A 221 7.39 -1.12 -4.01
N GLY A 222 6.84 -0.10 -4.67
CA GLY A 222 5.96 0.87 -4.03
C GLY A 222 4.51 0.44 -4.01
N SER A 223 4.00 -0.09 -5.11
CA SER A 223 2.60 -0.49 -5.20
C SER A 223 2.25 -1.65 -4.26
N MET A 224 3.14 -2.66 -4.13
CA MET A 224 2.95 -3.74 -3.17
C MET A 224 3.07 -3.25 -1.72
N PHE A 225 4.02 -2.35 -1.45
CA PHE A 225 4.16 -1.70 -0.15
C PHE A 225 2.88 -0.95 0.24
N LEU A 226 2.34 -0.11 -0.65
CA LEU A 226 1.10 0.61 -0.40
C LEU A 226 -0.06 -0.32 -0.14
N GLY A 227 -0.24 -1.36 -0.96
CA GLY A 227 -1.33 -2.30 -0.73
C GLY A 227 -1.22 -3.01 0.61
N PHE A 228 -0.01 -3.40 1.04
CA PHE A 228 0.20 -4.00 2.37
C PHE A 228 -0.13 -3.02 3.50
N ILE A 229 0.38 -1.78 3.44
CA ILE A 229 0.13 -0.77 4.47
C ILE A 229 -1.34 -0.40 4.54
N LEU A 230 -2.02 -0.22 3.41
CA LEU A 230 -3.45 0.12 3.39
C LEU A 230 -4.31 -1.04 3.93
N ALA A 231 -3.98 -2.28 3.57
CA ALA A 231 -4.68 -3.47 4.08
C ALA A 231 -4.52 -3.65 5.59
N THR A 232 -3.30 -3.46 6.11
CA THR A 232 -3.03 -3.58 7.55
C THR A 232 -3.59 -2.40 8.34
N MET A 233 -3.58 -1.18 7.78
CA MET A 233 -4.17 0.01 8.39
C MET A 233 -5.69 -0.11 8.58
N SER A 234 -6.41 -0.75 7.65
CA SER A 234 -7.85 -0.99 7.83
C SER A 234 -8.17 -1.90 9.01
N MET A 235 -7.23 -2.77 9.41
CA MET A 235 -7.37 -3.66 10.57
C MET A 235 -7.05 -2.93 11.90
N LEU A 236 -6.17 -1.93 11.88
CA LEU A 236 -5.89 -1.09 13.05
C LEU A 236 -7.11 -0.25 13.45
N GLY A 237 -7.91 0.19 12.47
CA GLY A 237 -9.16 0.94 12.73
C GLY A 237 -10.32 0.07 13.25
N ALA A 238 -10.28 -1.25 12.99
CA ALA A 238 -11.34 -2.20 13.33
C ALA A 238 -11.51 -2.46 14.84
N SER A 239 -10.56 -2.03 15.68
CA SER A 239 -10.64 -2.17 17.14
C SER A 239 -11.70 -1.26 17.78
N VAL A 240 -12.25 -0.28 17.04
CA VAL A 240 -13.36 0.56 17.50
C VAL A 240 -14.68 -0.02 16.99
N LYS A 241 -15.51 -0.55 17.91
CA LYS A 241 -16.70 -1.41 17.73
C LYS A 241 -17.77 -1.00 16.68
N SER A 242 -17.66 0.13 15.99
CA SER A 242 -18.54 0.50 14.86
C SER A 242 -17.82 1.05 13.61
N SER A 243 -16.48 1.09 13.60
CA SER A 243 -15.68 1.74 12.54
C SER A 243 -15.07 0.76 11.53
N THR A 244 -15.16 -0.56 11.77
CA THR A 244 -14.60 -1.60 10.90
C THR A 244 -15.12 -1.51 9.48
N THR A 245 -16.43 -1.30 9.32
CA THR A 245 -17.07 -1.23 8.00
C THR A 245 -16.57 -0.02 7.21
N VAL A 246 -16.47 1.16 7.83
CA VAL A 246 -16.02 2.39 7.14
C VAL A 246 -14.54 2.30 6.78
N ALA A 247 -13.68 1.85 7.71
CA ALA A 247 -12.24 1.75 7.47
C ALA A 247 -11.87 0.70 6.40
N MET A 248 -12.67 -0.36 6.25
CA MET A 248 -12.51 -1.35 5.18
C MET A 248 -13.18 -0.92 3.87
N LEU A 249 -14.30 -0.20 3.93
CA LEU A 249 -14.99 0.33 2.75
C LEU A 249 -14.17 1.38 2.02
N VAL A 250 -13.37 2.20 2.72
CA VAL A 250 -12.60 3.28 2.06
C VAL A 250 -11.59 2.72 1.04
N PRO A 251 -10.70 1.77 1.38
CA PRO A 251 -9.88 1.07 0.40
C PRO A 251 -10.72 0.33 -0.64
N LEU A 252 -11.82 -0.33 -0.24
CA LEU A 252 -12.65 -1.11 -1.16
C LEU A 252 -13.34 -0.24 -2.23
N VAL A 253 -13.80 0.95 -1.86
CA VAL A 253 -14.48 1.91 -2.77
C VAL A 253 -13.46 2.63 -3.62
N ALA A 254 -12.34 3.07 -3.03
CA ALA A 254 -11.25 3.71 -3.77
C ALA A 254 -10.60 2.76 -4.78
N LEU A 255 -10.50 1.47 -4.44
CA LEU A 255 -10.04 0.41 -5.33
C LEU A 255 -11.18 -0.26 -6.10
N GLY A 256 -12.43 0.16 -5.87
CA GLY A 256 -13.61 -0.47 -6.45
C GLY A 256 -13.61 -0.34 -7.96
N LEU A 257 -13.34 0.85 -8.49
CA LEU A 257 -13.24 1.11 -9.93
C LEU A 257 -12.10 0.28 -10.58
N PRO A 258 -10.87 0.29 -10.04
CA PRO A 258 -9.81 -0.61 -10.48
C PRO A 258 -10.09 -2.10 -10.43
N ILE A 259 -10.65 -2.58 -9.32
CA ILE A 259 -11.01 -3.98 -9.14
C ILE A 259 -12.10 -4.34 -10.15
N MET A 260 -13.05 -3.43 -10.40
CA MET A 260 -14.07 -3.64 -11.41
C MET A 260 -13.47 -3.73 -12.82
N ASP A 261 -12.57 -2.82 -13.20
CA ASP A 261 -11.94 -2.85 -14.52
C ASP A 261 -11.15 -4.13 -14.76
N THR A 262 -10.56 -4.66 -13.70
CA THR A 262 -9.69 -5.83 -13.78
C THR A 262 -10.49 -7.13 -13.77
N LEU A 263 -11.56 -7.18 -12.98
CA LEU A 263 -12.57 -8.24 -13.06
C LEU A 263 -13.28 -8.22 -14.42
N LEU A 264 -13.66 -7.06 -14.95
CA LEU A 264 -14.25 -6.94 -16.28
C LEU A 264 -13.27 -7.39 -17.37
N ALA A 265 -11.98 -7.06 -17.25
CA ALA A 265 -10.95 -7.55 -18.17
C ALA A 265 -10.80 -9.08 -18.09
N MET A 266 -10.81 -9.66 -16.89
CA MET A 266 -10.77 -11.12 -16.70
C MET A 266 -12.01 -11.81 -17.29
N VAL A 267 -13.21 -11.26 -17.04
CA VAL A 267 -14.48 -11.79 -17.57
C VAL A 267 -14.52 -11.66 -19.09
N ARG A 268 -14.12 -10.51 -19.65
CA ARG A 268 -14.03 -10.30 -21.10
C ARG A 268 -13.08 -11.33 -21.74
N ARG A 269 -11.92 -11.60 -21.15
CA ARG A 269 -10.98 -12.63 -21.65
C ARG A 269 -11.53 -14.04 -21.58
N TRP A 270 -12.25 -14.36 -20.50
CA TRP A 270 -12.92 -15.65 -20.37
C TRP A 270 -13.99 -15.85 -21.45
N LEU A 271 -14.79 -14.81 -21.72
CA LEU A 271 -15.76 -14.80 -22.81
C LEU A 271 -15.08 -14.89 -24.20
N GLU A 272 -13.90 -14.30 -24.36
CA GLU A 272 -13.08 -14.36 -25.58
C GLU A 272 -12.20 -15.62 -25.70
N ARG A 273 -12.29 -16.58 -24.75
CA ARG A 273 -11.46 -17.81 -24.67
C ARG A 273 -9.95 -17.56 -24.71
N ARG A 274 -9.51 -16.38 -24.26
CA ARG A 274 -8.08 -16.06 -24.10
C ARG A 274 -7.59 -16.50 -22.73
N PRO A 275 -6.30 -16.83 -22.57
CA PRO A 275 -5.74 -17.15 -21.26
C PRO A 275 -6.00 -15.99 -20.30
N ILE A 276 -6.59 -16.25 -19.14
CA ILE A 276 -6.97 -15.22 -18.17
C ILE A 276 -5.75 -14.36 -17.76
N PHE A 277 -4.56 -14.99 -17.73
CA PHE A 277 -3.27 -14.38 -17.40
C PHE A 277 -2.45 -13.91 -18.62
N SER A 278 -2.99 -13.91 -19.85
CA SER A 278 -2.25 -13.35 -21.00
C SER A 278 -2.25 -11.81 -20.94
N PRO A 279 -1.12 -11.14 -21.21
CA PRO A 279 -1.05 -9.67 -21.21
C PRO A 279 -1.96 -9.08 -22.30
N ASP A 280 -2.82 -8.11 -21.94
CA ASP A 280 -3.79 -7.49 -22.85
C ASP A 280 -3.51 -5.99 -23.02
N LYS A 281 -4.02 -5.44 -24.13
CA LYS A 281 -3.85 -4.04 -24.57
C LYS A 281 -5.10 -3.18 -24.32
N GLY A 282 -6.16 -3.73 -23.72
CA GLY A 282 -7.43 -3.05 -23.47
C GLY A 282 -7.56 -2.57 -22.02
N HIS A 283 -6.71 -1.66 -21.58
CA HIS A 283 -6.98 -0.89 -20.36
C HIS A 283 -7.57 0.45 -20.77
N ILE A 284 -8.74 0.78 -20.22
CA ILE A 284 -9.23 2.17 -20.19
C ILE A 284 -8.38 2.82 -19.12
N HIS A 285 -7.18 3.24 -19.49
CA HIS A 285 -6.36 4.32 -18.97
C HIS A 285 -4.97 4.24 -19.61
#